data_AF-A0A850PQV9-F1
#
_entry.id   AF-A0A850PQV9-F1
#
_cell.length_a   1.000
_cell.length_b   1.000
_cell.length_c   1.000
_cell.angle_alpha   90.00
_cell.angle_beta   90.00
_cell.angle_gamma   90.00
#
_symmetry.space_group_name_H-M   'P 1'
#
loop_
_entity.id
_entity.type
_entity.pdbx_description
1 polymer ?
#
loop_
_entity_poly.entity_id
_entity_poly.type
_entity_poly.pdbx_seq_one_letter_code
_entity_poly.pdbx_strand_id
1 'polypeptide(L)'
;MPTDLRVRVTVRYFAAARAAAGAETEIFDLRAGTTVAELIATLKSRDAELANVLARCSYLRDGIAVRDMEIVLDDAQTLDVLPPFAGG
;
A
#
# COMPACT_ATOMS: atom_id res chain seq x y z
N MET A 1 16.96 -20.33 -14.45
CA MET A 1 16.94 -19.33 -13.38
C MET A 1 15.67 -18.53 -13.58
N PRO A 2 14.61 -18.67 -12.76
CA PRO A 2 13.40 -17.91 -12.98
C PRO A 2 13.76 -16.43 -12.83
N THR A 3 13.47 -15.72 -13.91
CA THR A 3 13.60 -14.28 -14.10
C THR A 3 13.02 -13.56 -12.89
N ASP A 4 13.67 -12.47 -12.46
CA ASP A 4 13.15 -11.50 -11.50
C ASP A 4 11.88 -10.88 -12.11
N LEU A 5 10.76 -11.60 -12.05
CA LEU A 5 9.47 -11.04 -12.44
C LEU A 5 9.19 -9.95 -11.43
N ARG A 6 9.23 -8.70 -11.88
CA ARG A 6 8.77 -7.57 -11.10
C ARG A 6 7.33 -7.27 -11.45
N VAL A 7 6.58 -6.89 -10.44
CA VAL A 7 5.20 -6.43 -10.57
C VAL A 7 5.16 -4.96 -10.18
N ARG A 8 4.47 -4.16 -10.99
CA ARG A 8 4.29 -2.73 -10.73
C ARG A 8 2.99 -2.50 -9.98
N VAL A 9 3.10 -1.96 -8.77
CA VAL A 9 1.95 -1.67 -7.91
C VAL A 9 1.85 -0.17 -7.69
N THR A 10 0.69 0.40 -7.95
CA THR A 10 0.38 1.81 -7.76
C THR A 10 -0.30 1.99 -6.42
N VAL A 11 0.36 2.61 -5.44
CA VAL A 11 -0.23 2.93 -4.14
C VAL A 11 -0.76 4.35 -4.17
N ARG A 12 -2.04 4.53 -3.84
CA ARG A 12 -2.70 5.83 -3.80
C ARG A 12 -3.06 6.19 -2.37
N TYR A 13 -2.58 7.32 -1.88
CA TYR A 13 -2.83 7.75 -0.52
C TYR A 13 -3.92 8.82 -0.47
N PHE A 14 -4.86 8.66 0.45
CA PHE A 14 -5.97 9.60 0.64
C PHE A 14 -5.87 10.30 2.01
N ALA A 15 -6.38 11.53 2.10
CA ALA A 15 -6.51 12.30 3.34
C ALA A 15 -5.22 12.29 4.21
N ALA A 16 -5.29 11.82 5.45
CA ALA A 16 -4.16 11.75 6.38
C ALA A 16 -3.00 10.86 5.88
N ALA A 17 -3.27 9.81 5.09
CA ALA A 17 -2.21 8.99 4.52
C ALA A 17 -1.41 9.76 3.46
N ARG A 18 -2.05 10.64 2.68
CA ARG A 18 -1.35 11.53 1.73
C ARG A 18 -0.43 12.49 2.47
N ALA A 19 -0.90 13.05 3.59
CA ALA A 19 -0.10 13.96 4.39
C ALA A 19 1.13 13.24 5.00
N ALA A 20 0.95 12.02 5.51
CA ALA A 20 2.03 11.22 6.06
C ALA A 20 3.00 10.67 5.00
N ALA A 21 2.50 10.23 3.84
CA ALA A 21 3.34 9.73 2.76
C ALA A 21 4.04 10.86 1.99
N GLY A 22 3.53 12.10 2.07
CA GLY A 22 4.00 13.25 1.29
C GLY A 22 3.68 13.19 -0.20
N ALA A 23 3.07 12.09 -0.67
CA ALA A 23 2.70 11.85 -2.05
C ALA A 23 1.23 11.41 -2.15
N GLU A 24 0.56 11.78 -3.22
CA GLU A 24 -0.80 11.30 -3.51
C GLU A 24 -0.80 9.90 -4.15
N THR A 25 0.22 9.59 -4.95
CA THR A 25 0.37 8.33 -5.64
C THR A 25 1.85 7.98 -5.72
N GLU A 26 2.21 6.74 -5.39
CA GLU A 26 3.54 6.18 -5.54
C GLU A 26 3.47 4.89 -6.35
N ILE A 27 4.49 4.64 -7.16
CA ILE A 27 4.61 3.41 -7.95
C ILE A 27 5.75 2.60 -7.35
N PHE A 28 5.44 1.38 -6.92
CA PHE A 28 6.40 0.43 -6.38
C PHE A 28 6.67 -0.69 -7.38
N ASP A 29 7.93 -0.88 -7.71
CA ASP A 29 8.42 -2.02 -8.47
C ASP A 29 8.85 -3.11 -7.46
N LEU A 30 7.97 -4.09 -7.23
CA LEU A 30 8.14 -5.16 -6.25
C LEU A 30 8.46 -6.48 -6.93
N ARG A 31 8.99 -7.47 -6.19
CA ARG A 31 9.11 -8.82 -6.76
C ARG A 31 7.71 -9.43 -6.92
N ALA A 32 7.53 -10.24 -7.95
CA ALA A 32 6.37 -11.10 -8.07
C ALA A 32 6.30 -12.02 -6.85
N GLY A 33 5.12 -12.10 -6.23
CA GLY A 33 4.93 -12.80 -4.97
C GLY A 33 5.04 -11.94 -3.72
N THR A 34 5.39 -10.65 -3.83
CA THR A 34 5.28 -9.72 -2.69
C THR A 34 3.82 -9.52 -2.32
N THR A 35 3.52 -9.63 -1.02
CA THR A 35 2.16 -9.44 -0.51
C THR A 35 1.91 -8.00 -0.09
N VAL A 36 0.63 -7.65 0.03
CA VAL A 36 0.19 -6.36 0.57
C VAL A 36 0.80 -6.11 1.96
N ALA A 37 0.89 -7.15 2.81
CA ALA A 37 1.51 -7.09 4.13
C ALA A 37 3.00 -6.71 4.06
N GLU A 38 3.77 -7.31 3.16
CA GLU A 38 5.21 -7.00 3.00
C GLU A 38 5.42 -5.56 2.51
N LEU A 39 4.61 -5.10 1.56
CA LEU A 39 4.65 -3.71 1.09
C LEU A 39 4.33 -2.73 2.24
N ILE A 40 3.25 -2.99 2.98
CA ILE A 40 2.85 -2.17 4.12
C ILE A 40 3.94 -2.20 5.22
N ALA A 41 4.54 -3.35 5.50
CA ALA A 41 5.62 -3.47 6.48
C ALA A 41 6.84 -2.63 6.07
N THR A 42 7.17 -2.62 4.77
CA THR A 42 8.24 -1.79 4.21
C THR A 42 7.94 -0.30 4.39
N LEU A 43 6.70 0.11 4.10
CA LEU A 43 6.24 1.49 4.31
C LEU A 43 6.24 1.88 5.79
N LYS A 44 5.77 1.00 6.67
CA LYS A 44 5.80 1.18 8.13
C LYS A 44 7.22 1.35 8.67
N SER A 45 8.19 0.65 8.10
CA SER A 45 9.59 0.74 8.52
C SER A 45 10.28 2.02 8.03
N ARG A 46 9.73 2.69 7.00
CA ARG A 46 10.25 3.95 6.48
C ARG A 46 9.87 5.14 7.36
N ASP A 47 8.62 5.17 7.81
CA ASP A 47 8.07 6.32 8.53
C ASP A 47 7.11 5.89 9.65
N ALA A 48 7.37 6.38 10.86
CA ALA A 48 6.59 6.02 12.05
C ALA A 48 5.19 6.67 12.08
N GLU A 49 5.03 7.87 11.52
CA GLU A 49 3.71 8.50 11.40
C GLU A 49 2.87 7.75 10.38
N LEU A 50 3.44 7.45 9.22
CA LEU A 50 2.78 6.62 8.21
C LEU A 50 2.42 5.26 8.79
N ALA A 51 3.27 4.66 9.63
CA ALA A 51 2.97 3.38 10.25
C ALA A 51 1.73 3.41 11.15
N ASN A 52 1.58 4.48 11.92
CA ASN A 52 0.46 4.69 12.83
C ASN A 52 -0.85 4.94 12.06
N VAL A 53 -0.76 5.66 10.94
CA VAL A 53 -1.86 5.87 10.00
C VAL A 53 -2.25 4.54 9.34
N LEU A 54 -1.28 3.82 8.75
CA LEU A 54 -1.47 2.52 8.09
C LEU A 54 -2.09 1.47 9.02
N ALA A 55 -1.76 1.47 10.32
CA ALA A 55 -2.34 0.53 11.29
C ALA A 55 -3.86 0.69 11.46
N ARG A 56 -4.41 1.87 11.14
CA ARG A 56 -5.85 2.17 11.24
C ARG A 56 -6.53 2.31 9.88
N CYS A 57 -5.76 2.35 8.79
CA CYS A 57 -6.24 2.51 7.42
C CYS A 57 -6.96 1.26 6.91
N SER A 58 -7.89 1.49 5.99
CA SER A 58 -8.42 0.48 5.09
C SER A 58 -7.65 0.51 3.76
N TYR A 59 -7.49 -0.67 3.17
CA TYR A 59 -6.82 -0.83 1.88
C TYR A 59 -7.87 -1.27 0.85
N LEU A 60 -7.87 -0.67 -0.33
CA LEU A 60 -8.61 -1.19 -1.47
C LEU A 60 -7.66 -1.53 -2.59
N ARG A 61 -7.87 -2.69 -3.22
CA ARG A 61 -7.12 -3.17 -4.36
C ARG A 61 -8.04 -3.11 -5.56
N ASP A 62 -7.71 -2.26 -6.53
CA ASP A 62 -8.53 -2.01 -7.71
C ASP A 62 -9.99 -1.66 -7.35
N GLY A 63 -10.17 -0.87 -6.28
CA GLY A 63 -11.50 -0.53 -5.74
C GLY A 63 -12.17 -1.63 -4.90
N ILE A 64 -11.53 -2.78 -4.69
CA ILE A 64 -12.05 -3.87 -3.84
C ILE A 64 -11.38 -3.82 -2.47
N ALA A 65 -12.17 -3.72 -1.39
CA ALA A 65 -11.63 -3.70 -0.03
C ALA A 65 -10.79 -4.96 0.28
N VAL A 66 -9.50 -4.74 0.55
CA VAL A 66 -8.55 -5.76 0.95
C VAL A 66 -8.72 -6.00 2.44
N ARG A 67 -9.29 -7.15 2.78
CA ARG A 67 -9.34 -7.65 4.16
C ARG A 67 -8.15 -8.53 4.49
N ASP A 68 -7.65 -9.26 3.49
CA ASP A 68 -6.52 -10.16 3.60
C ASP A 68 -5.23 -9.48 3.12
N MET A 69 -4.33 -9.21 4.05
CA MET A 69 -3.04 -8.60 3.73
C MET A 69 -2.04 -9.62 3.16
N GLU A 70 -2.35 -10.92 3.23
CA GLU A 70 -1.56 -12.00 2.62
C GLU A 70 -1.79 -12.12 1.11
N ILE A 71 -2.69 -11.31 0.54
CA ILE A 71 -2.90 -11.25 -0.91
C ILE A 71 -1.59 -10.84 -1.60
N VAL A 72 -1.19 -11.65 -2.57
CA VAL A 72 -0.08 -11.36 -3.47
C VAL A 72 -0.48 -10.23 -4.41
N LEU A 73 0.39 -9.24 -4.53
CA LEU A 73 0.25 -8.16 -5.49
C LEU A 73 0.66 -8.66 -6.88
N ASP A 74 -0.17 -8.34 -7.86
CA ASP A 74 0.05 -8.64 -9.28
C ASP A 74 0.56 -7.40 -10.05
N ASP A 75 0.90 -7.58 -11.34
CA ASP A 75 1.34 -6.47 -12.16
C ASP A 75 0.20 -5.49 -12.46
N ALA A 76 0.52 -4.21 -12.58
CA ALA A 76 -0.42 -3.12 -12.82
C ALA A 76 -1.56 -3.01 -11.77
N GLN A 77 -1.35 -3.52 -10.55
CA GLN A 77 -2.33 -3.38 -9.48
C GLN A 77 -2.35 -1.98 -8.89
N THR A 78 -3.54 -1.52 -8.48
CA THR A 78 -3.70 -0.27 -7.74
C THR A 78 -4.14 -0.58 -6.31
N LEU A 79 -3.47 0.02 -5.32
CA LEU A 79 -3.77 -0.11 -3.90
C LEU A 79 -4.09 1.27 -3.32
N ASP A 80 -5.37 1.54 -3.06
CA ASP A 80 -5.83 2.75 -2.39
C ASP A 80 -5.74 2.59 -0.86
N VAL A 81 -5.00 3.49 -0.23
CA VAL A 81 -4.86 3.60 1.23
C VAL A 81 -5.81 4.69 1.71
N LEU A 82 -6.87 4.27 2.39
CA LEU A 82 -7.89 5.15 2.93
C LEU A 82 -7.81 5.13 4.46
N PRO A 83 -7.32 6.23 5.07
CA PRO A 83 -7.42 6.42 6.50
C PRO A 83 -8.89 6.43 6.93
N PRO A 84 -9.17 5.97 8.16
CA PRO A 84 -10.45 6.27 8.76
C PRO A 84 -10.54 7.79 8.85
N PHE A 85 -11.72 8.34 8.54
CA PHE A 85 -11.97 9.77 8.66
C PHE A 85 -11.60 10.21 10.09
N ALA A 86 -10.44 10.85 10.24
CA ALA A 86 -10.10 11.62 11.42
C ALA A 86 -10.77 13.00 11.26
N GLY A 87 -12.10 13.00 11.18
CA GLY A 87 -12.89 14.21 11.28
C GLY A 87 -12.87 14.65 12.74
N GLY A 88 -11.95 15.57 13.05
CA GLY A 88 -12.03 16.41 14.24
C GLY A 88 -12.82 17.67 13.94
#